data_AF-A0A3E2TRI7-F1
#
_entry.id   AF-A0A3E2TRI7-F1
#
_cell.length_a   1.000
_cell.length_b   1.000
_cell.length_c   1.000
_cell.angle_alpha   90.00
_cell.angle_beta   90.00
_cell.angle_gamma   90.00
#
_symmetry.space_group_name_H-M   'P 1'
#
loop_
_entity.id
_entity.type
_entity.pdbx_description
1 polymer ?
#
loop_
_entity_poly.entity_id
_entity_poly.type
_entity_poly.pdbx_seq_one_letter_code
_entity_poly.pdbx_strand_id
1 'polypeptide(L)'
;MPQVYEPEFKSKLVRLHLEEGRSYKSLTQEYGVSKSAISKWVELFSNECQKKVNADPTALNDADLMKENLRLRKELEEARKENLFLKKDCPPQKAWIHERASL
;
A
#
# COMPACT_ATOMS: atom_id res chain seq x y z
N MET A 1 -29.81 -14.94 -7.84
CA MET A 1 -29.06 -16.04 -7.18
C MET A 1 -27.87 -15.43 -6.45
N PRO A 2 -27.56 -15.84 -5.20
CA PRO A 2 -26.35 -15.35 -4.53
C PRO A 2 -25.13 -15.87 -5.29
N GLN A 3 -24.34 -14.96 -5.87
CA GLN A 3 -23.04 -15.34 -6.41
C GLN A 3 -22.15 -15.76 -5.24
N VAL A 4 -21.82 -17.04 -5.19
CA VAL A 4 -20.89 -17.58 -4.21
C VAL A 4 -19.49 -17.37 -4.77
N TYR A 5 -18.71 -16.54 -4.08
CA TYR A 5 -17.32 -16.30 -4.41
C TYR A 5 -16.44 -17.11 -3.46
N GLU A 6 -15.38 -17.71 -4.01
CA GLU A 6 -14.38 -18.44 -3.24
C GLU A 6 -13.74 -17.52 -2.17
N PRO A 7 -13.50 -18.01 -0.94
CA PRO A 7 -12.93 -17.21 0.13
C PRO A 7 -11.56 -16.67 -0.22
N GLU A 8 -10.72 -17.43 -0.92
CA GLU A 8 -9.41 -16.97 -1.40
C GLU A 8 -9.53 -15.77 -2.34
N PHE A 9 -10.54 -15.80 -3.21
CA PHE A 9 -10.81 -14.73 -4.16
C PHE A 9 -11.27 -13.44 -3.46
N LYS A 10 -12.12 -13.57 -2.43
CA LYS A 10 -12.55 -12.44 -1.59
C LYS A 10 -11.35 -11.80 -0.89
N SER A 11 -10.51 -12.61 -0.24
CA SER A 11 -9.30 -12.15 0.44
C SER A 11 -8.33 -11.46 -0.51
N LYS A 12 -8.16 -11.99 -1.73
CA LYS A 12 -7.34 -11.34 -2.76
C LYS A 12 -7.82 -9.93 -3.08
N LEU A 13 -9.12 -9.73 -3.29
CA LEU A 13 -9.67 -8.42 -3.64
C LEU A 13 -9.59 -7.42 -2.48
N VAL A 14 -9.81 -7.88 -1.24
CA VAL A 14 -9.62 -7.05 -0.05
C VAL A 14 -8.17 -6.60 0.07
N ARG A 15 -7.21 -7.52 -0.14
CA ARG A 15 -5.77 -7.20 -0.08
C ARG A 15 -5.36 -6.24 -1.19
N LEU A 16 -5.83 -6.42 -2.42
CA LEU A 16 -5.59 -5.46 -3.52
C LEU A 16 -6.10 -4.05 -3.17
N HIS A 17 -7.24 -3.94 -2.48
CA HIS A 17 -7.75 -2.64 -2.06
C HIS A 17 -6.92 -2.02 -0.92
N LEU A 18 -6.65 -2.78 0.15
CA LEU A 18 -6.00 -2.27 1.36
C LEU A 18 -4.49 -2.10 1.20
N GLU A 19 -3.83 -3.00 0.47
CA GLU A 19 -2.36 -3.10 0.38
C GLU A 19 -1.81 -2.38 -0.85
N GLU A 20 -2.49 -2.49 -2.00
CA GLU A 20 -2.11 -1.77 -3.23
C GLU A 20 -2.85 -0.42 -3.40
N GLY A 21 -3.88 -0.15 -2.57
CA GLY A 21 -4.68 1.07 -2.68
C GLY A 21 -5.56 1.13 -3.93
N ARG A 22 -5.85 -0.02 -4.57
CA ARG A 22 -6.65 -0.09 -5.80
C ARG A 22 -8.07 0.41 -5.56
N SER A 23 -8.62 1.20 -6.48
CA SER A 23 -10.00 1.70 -6.33
C SER A 23 -11.03 0.58 -6.60
N TYR A 24 -12.18 0.64 -5.93
CA TYR A 24 -13.28 -0.29 -6.20
C TYR A 24 -13.72 -0.31 -7.66
N LYS A 25 -13.65 0.82 -8.37
CA LYS A 25 -13.98 0.91 -9.80
C LYS A 25 -13.03 0.06 -10.66
N SER A 26 -11.72 0.15 -10.39
CA SER A 26 -10.71 -0.66 -11.10
C SER A 26 -10.95 -2.15 -10.87
N LEU A 27 -11.21 -2.55 -9.63
CA LEU A 27 -11.47 -3.95 -9.28
C LEU A 27 -12.77 -4.47 -9.91
N THR A 28 -13.82 -3.67 -9.93
CA THR A 28 -15.08 -4.02 -10.61
C THR A 28 -14.89 -4.20 -12.11
N GLN A 29 -14.10 -3.35 -12.75
CA GLN A 29 -13.86 -3.41 -14.19
C GLN A 29 -12.98 -4.61 -14.61
N GLU A 30 -11.99 -4.95 -13.79
CA GLU A 30 -11.04 -6.04 -14.08
C GLU A 30 -11.59 -7.42 -13.71
N TYR A 31 -12.26 -7.53 -12.57
CA TYR A 31 -12.72 -8.81 -12.03
C TYR A 31 -14.23 -9.06 -12.22
N GLY A 32 -14.96 -8.08 -12.75
CA GLY A 32 -16.41 -8.19 -12.97
C GLY A 32 -17.25 -8.23 -11.68
N VAL A 33 -16.67 -7.87 -10.53
CA VAL A 33 -17.32 -7.94 -9.23
C VAL A 33 -18.04 -6.63 -8.91
N SER A 34 -19.25 -6.69 -8.38
CA SER A 34 -19.98 -5.48 -7.98
C SER A 34 -19.28 -4.72 -6.85
N LYS A 35 -19.30 -3.39 -6.90
CA LYS A 35 -18.75 -2.52 -5.86
C LYS A 35 -19.29 -2.87 -4.46
N SER A 36 -20.57 -3.20 -4.36
CA SER A 36 -21.23 -3.57 -3.10
C SER A 36 -20.69 -4.88 -2.52
N ALA A 37 -20.37 -5.87 -3.36
CA ALA A 37 -19.75 -7.12 -2.90
C ALA A 37 -18.34 -6.86 -2.33
N ILE A 38 -17.53 -6.06 -3.02
CA ILE A 38 -16.18 -5.72 -2.55
C ILE A 38 -16.25 -4.95 -1.23
N SER A 39 -17.13 -3.94 -1.11
CA SER A 39 -17.34 -3.20 0.14
C SER A 39 -17.69 -4.14 1.30
N LYS A 40 -18.61 -5.08 1.07
CA LYS A 40 -19.01 -6.06 2.08
C LYS A 40 -17.85 -6.96 2.51
N TRP A 41 -16.97 -7.36 1.61
CA TRP A 41 -15.80 -8.18 1.97
C TRP A 41 -14.77 -7.40 2.76
N VAL A 42 -14.54 -6.12 2.43
CA VAL A 42 -13.65 -5.24 3.20
C VAL A 42 -14.20 -5.05 4.62
N GLU A 43 -15.50 -4.82 4.76
CA GLU A 43 -16.16 -4.71 6.08
C GLU A 43 -16.06 -6.00 6.89
N LEU A 44 -16.33 -7.16 6.26
CA LEU A 44 -16.22 -8.46 6.91
C LEU A 44 -14.79 -8.73 7.39
N PHE A 45 -13.79 -8.43 6.55
CA PHE A 45 -12.39 -8.58 6.90
C PHE A 45 -11.99 -7.68 8.07
N SER A 46 -12.37 -6.41 8.03
CA SER A 46 -12.07 -5.47 9.13
C SER A 46 -12.72 -5.91 10.45
N ASN A 47 -13.95 -6.41 10.40
CA ASN A 47 -14.65 -6.91 11.58
C ASN A 47 -14.01 -8.20 12.11
N GLU A 48 -13.56 -9.09 11.23
CA GLU A 48 -12.83 -10.30 11.61
C GLU A 48 -11.47 -9.98 12.25
N CYS A 49 -10.71 -9.03 11.70
CA CYS A 49 -9.49 -8.53 12.32
C CYS A 49 -9.77 -7.93 13.72
N GLN A 50 -10.80 -7.09 13.85
CA GLN A 50 -11.15 -6.49 15.14
C GLN A 50 -11.59 -7.54 16.17
N LYS A 51 -12.33 -8.57 15.75
CA LYS A 51 -12.68 -9.69 16.63
C LYS A 51 -11.46 -10.47 17.10
N LYS A 52 -10.46 -10.68 16.23
CA LYS A 52 -9.20 -11.35 16.60
C LYS A 52 -8.43 -10.52 17.63
N VAL A 53 -8.32 -9.20 17.42
CA VAL A 53 -7.68 -8.27 18.39
C VAL A 53 -8.43 -8.25 19.73
N ASN A 54 -9.76 -8.29 19.71
CA ASN A 54 -10.55 -8.34 20.94
C ASN A 54 -10.41 -9.69 21.69
N ALA A 55 -10.21 -10.79 20.96
CA ALA A 55 -10.02 -12.12 21.53
C ALA A 55 -8.59 -12.34 22.05
N ASP A 56 -7.61 -11.76 21.38
CA ASP A 56 -6.20 -11.75 21.76
C ASP A 56 -5.65 -10.33 21.59
N PRO A 57 -5.49 -9.55 22.67
CA PRO A 57 -4.93 -8.19 22.62
C PRO A 57 -3.50 -8.13 22.08
N THR A 58 -2.81 -9.27 22.02
CA THR A 58 -1.48 -9.42 21.44
C THR A 58 -1.52 -9.67 19.93
N ALA A 59 -2.69 -10.00 19.38
CA ALA A 59 -2.87 -10.14 17.94
C ALA A 59 -2.79 -8.77 17.27
N LEU A 60 -1.96 -8.67 16.25
CA LEU A 60 -1.82 -7.46 15.46
C LEU A 60 -3.11 -7.20 14.67
N ASN A 61 -3.55 -5.95 14.63
CA ASN A 61 -4.65 -5.56 13.76
C ASN A 61 -4.16 -5.55 12.30
N ASP A 62 -4.26 -6.70 11.63
CA ASP A 62 -3.82 -6.88 10.24
C ASP A 62 -4.41 -5.82 9.29
N ALA A 63 -5.65 -5.38 9.54
CA ALA A 63 -6.30 -4.34 8.75
C ALA A 63 -5.62 -2.97 8.88
N ASP A 64 -5.14 -2.62 10.08
CA ASP A 64 -4.39 -1.38 10.30
C ASP A 64 -2.97 -1.50 9.77
N LEU A 65 -2.33 -2.66 9.95
CA LEU A 65 -1.01 -2.93 9.37
C LEU A 65 -1.01 -2.80 7.85
N MET A 66 -2.04 -3.30 7.15
CA MET A 66 -2.14 -3.18 5.70
C MET A 66 -2.29 -1.71 5.25
N LYS A 67 -3.09 -0.90 5.96
CA LYS A 67 -3.22 0.53 5.67
C LYS A 67 -1.91 1.28 5.90
N GLU A 68 -1.22 0.97 7.00
CA GLU A 68 0.07 1.54 7.32
C GLU A 68 1.14 1.16 6.29
N ASN A 69 1.16 -0.10 5.81
CA ASN A 69 2.06 -0.54 4.76
C ASN A 69 1.85 0.28 3.46
N LEU A 70 0.59 0.53 3.09
CA LEU A 70 0.26 1.36 1.94
C LEU A 70 0.75 2.81 2.11
N ARG A 71 0.59 3.39 3.31
CA ARG A 71 1.11 4.74 3.62
C ARG A 71 2.63 4.80 3.47
N LEU A 72 3.34 3.87 4.10
CA LEU A 72 4.81 3.78 4.05
C LEU A 72 5.33 3.58 2.63
N ARG A 73 4.63 2.81 1.78
CA ARG A 73 4.99 2.65 0.36
C ARG A 73 4.90 3.95 -0.42
N LYS A 74 3.89 4.79 -0.16
CA LYS A 74 3.75 6.10 -0.80
C LYS A 74 4.85 7.06 -0.35
N GLU A 75 5.12 7.12 0.95
CA GLU A 75 6.20 7.95 1.51
C GLU A 75 7.57 7.53 0.95
N LEU A 76 7.84 6.22 0.83
CA LEU A 76 9.06 5.71 0.20
C LEU A 76 9.18 6.09 -1.27
N GLU A 77 8.08 6.12 -2.01
CA GLU A 77 8.08 6.55 -3.41
C GLU A 77 8.35 8.05 -3.56
N GLU A 78 7.74 8.88 -2.71
CA GLU A 78 7.97 10.33 -2.66
C GLU A 78 9.42 10.65 -2.26
N ALA A 79 9.91 10.07 -1.17
CA ALA A 79 11.30 10.26 -0.73
C ALA A 79 12.32 9.81 -1.79
N ARG A 80 12.02 8.75 -2.55
CA ARG A 80 12.88 8.32 -3.68
C ARG A 80 12.87 9.32 -4.83
N LYS A 81 11.72 9.91 -5.16
CA LYS A 81 11.62 10.97 -6.19
C LYS A 81 12.37 12.22 -5.76
N GLU A 82 12.22 12.64 -4.50
CA GLU A 82 12.97 13.76 -3.92
C GLU A 82 14.48 13.51 -3.92
N ASN A 83 14.92 12.30 -3.55
CA ASN A 83 16.35 11.95 -3.58
C ASN A 83 16.91 11.96 -5.02
N LEU A 84 16.12 11.52 -6.00
CA LEU A 84 16.50 11.56 -7.41
C LEU A 84 16.60 13.00 -7.93
N PHE A 85 15.74 13.90 -7.44
CA PHE A 85 15.80 15.33 -7.73
C PHE A 85 17.05 15.97 -7.12
N LEU A 86 17.29 15.79 -5.82
CA LEU A 86 18.44 16.36 -5.12
C LEU A 86 19.80 15.79 -5.57
N LYS A 87 19.87 14.51 -5.98
CA LYS A 87 21.09 13.94 -6.58
C LYS A 87 21.41 14.52 -7.94
N LYS A 88 20.42 15.01 -8.69
CA LYS A 88 20.68 15.72 -9.96
C LYS A 88 21.25 17.11 -9.73
N ASP A 89 20.97 17.73 -8.60
CA ASP A 89 21.45 19.07 -8.23
C ASP A 89 22.70 19.07 -7.33
N CYS A 90 23.31 17.91 -7.07
CA CYS A 90 24.63 17.86 -6.44
C CYS A 90 25.70 17.89 -7.55
N PRO A 91 26.33 19.05 -7.85
CA PRO A 91 27.52 19.06 -8.67
C PRO A 91 28.57 18.16 -8.01
N PRO A 92 29.25 17.29 -8.76
CA PRO A 92 30.21 16.36 -8.17
C PRO A 92 31.27 17.16 -7.40
N GLN A 93 31.41 16.88 -6.10
CA GLN A 93 32.47 17.45 -5.23
C GLN A 93 33.89 17.27 -5.82
N LYS A 94 34.04 16.41 -6.82
CA LYS A 94 35.28 16.18 -7.58
C LYS A 94 35.78 17.40 -8.36
N ALA A 95 34.96 18.43 -8.59
CA ALA A 95 35.40 19.65 -9.26
C ALA A 95 36.29 20.56 -8.38
N TRP A 96 36.20 20.47 -7.06
CA TRP A 96 36.93 21.35 -6.14
C TRP A 96 38.34 20.86 -5.75
N ILE A 97 38.73 19.66 -6.18
CA ILE A 97 40.04 19.08 -5.81
C ILE A 97 41.13 19.50 -6.81
N HIS A 98 40.78 19.87 -8.04
CA HIS A 98 41.77 20.26 -9.05
C HIS A 98 42.15 21.74 -9.04
N GLU A 99 41.27 22.64 -8.55
CA GLU A 99 41.54 24.10 -8.53
C GLU A 99 42.46 24.53 -7.38
N ARG A 100 42.57 23.74 -6.30
CA ARG A 100 43.38 24.08 -5.12
C ARG A 100 44.81 23.54 -5.16
N ALA A 101 45.18 22.85 -6.24
CA ALA A 101 46.53 22.32 -6.47
C ALA A 101 47.38 23.20 -7.43
N SER A 102 46.92 24.41 -7.78
CA SER A 102 47.65 25.35 -8.64
C SER A 102 47.87 26.74 -8.04
N LEU A 103 47.87 26.86 -6.69
CA LEU A 103 48.39 28.02 -5.97
C LEU A 103 49.48 27.60 -4.99
#